data_AF-A0A424K8K8-F1
#
_entry.id   AF-A0A424K8K8-F1
#
_cell.length_a   1.000
_cell.length_b   1.000
_cell.length_c   1.000
_cell.angle_alpha   90.00
_cell.angle_beta   90.00
_cell.angle_gamma   90.00
#
_symmetry.space_group_name_H-M   'P 1'
#
loop_
_entity.id
_entity.type
_entity.pdbx_description
1 polymer ?
#
loop_
_entity_poly.entity_id
_entity_poly.type
_entity_poly.pdbx_seq_one_letter_code
_entity_poly.pdbx_strand_id
1 'polypeptide(L)'
;MPFLDWLVVIGYLAIVAMIGFIASRRSDQGNAFFLAGRSIPPWAASFSVVATVLSAATFVGMPQQAYRGDLTYMVFKFAGLPALIVVGIFFLPTFYRSTRASIYGVIGERYGSGAGAAAGVSFLIGRLLASGARLFMAAIAVSWVLFGSAEPGPLALTITMVAIGTSLYAIAGGIRAIVWTDVMQAVVAAVVGVVALVVLWKLIDRPMDEVVAMLQAGG
;
A
#
# COMPACT_ATOMS: atom_id res chain seq x y z
N MET A 1 -0.49 19.23 -17.39
CA MET A 1 -1.54 19.18 -16.36
C MET A 1 -2.12 20.56 -16.15
N PRO A 2 -3.46 20.72 -16.23
CA PRO A 2 -4.17 21.92 -15.79
C PRO A 2 -3.80 22.36 -14.37
N PHE A 3 -3.95 23.66 -14.07
CA PHE A 3 -3.67 24.22 -12.74
C PHE A 3 -4.47 23.55 -11.60
N LEU A 4 -5.72 23.18 -11.87
CA LEU A 4 -6.59 22.51 -10.91
C LEU A 4 -6.04 21.15 -10.45
N ASP A 5 -5.41 20.39 -11.35
CA ASP A 5 -4.84 19.08 -11.02
C ASP A 5 -3.69 19.22 -10.02
N TRP A 6 -2.84 20.24 -10.22
CA TRP A 6 -1.76 20.55 -9.29
C TRP A 6 -2.27 20.97 -7.91
N LEU A 7 -3.35 21.76 -7.87
CA LEU A 7 -3.99 22.15 -6.62
C LEU A 7 -4.48 20.91 -5.84
N VAL A 8 -5.10 19.95 -6.54
CA VAL A 8 -5.58 18.70 -5.93
C VAL A 8 -4.42 17.85 -5.40
N VAL A 9 -3.34 17.70 -6.18
CA VAL A 9 -2.16 16.93 -5.77
C VAL A 9 -1.49 17.56 -4.54
N ILE A 10 -1.24 18.87 -4.57
CA ILE A 10 -0.61 19.59 -3.44
C ILE A 10 -1.53 19.53 -2.21
N GLY A 11 -2.83 19.73 -2.39
CA GLY A 11 -3.82 19.62 -1.31
C GLY A 11 -3.84 18.23 -0.68
N TYR A 12 -3.83 17.17 -1.49
CA TYR A 12 -3.73 15.79 -1.02
C TYR A 12 -2.44 15.55 -0.21
N LEU A 13 -1.28 15.96 -0.73
CA LEU A 13 -0.01 15.81 -0.03
C LEU A 13 0.02 16.58 1.29
N ALA A 14 -0.57 17.79 1.32
CA ALA A 14 -0.70 18.58 2.54
C ALA A 14 -1.61 17.90 3.57
N ILE A 15 -2.72 17.30 3.16
CA ILE A 15 -3.62 16.54 4.06
C ILE A 15 -2.90 15.33 4.63
N VAL A 16 -2.18 14.56 3.81
CA VAL A 16 -1.40 13.40 4.25
C VAL A 16 -0.34 13.83 5.26
N ALA A 17 0.42 14.88 4.97
CA ALA A 17 1.43 15.43 5.87
C ALA A 17 0.82 15.94 7.19
N MET A 18 -0.33 16.62 7.12
CA MET A 18 -1.06 17.11 8.29
C MET A 18 -1.54 15.97 9.18
N ILE A 19 -2.16 14.94 8.60
CA ILE A 19 -2.62 13.74 9.34
C ILE A 19 -1.42 13.05 10.00
N GLY A 20 -0.34 12.86 9.26
CA GLY A 20 0.89 12.26 9.78
C GLY A 20 1.47 13.05 10.95
N PHE A 21 1.53 14.38 10.83
CA PHE A 21 2.02 15.27 11.88
C PHE A 21 1.12 15.29 13.13
N ILE A 22 -0.20 15.37 12.96
CA ILE A 22 -1.13 15.35 14.10
C ILE A 22 -1.07 14.01 14.83
N ALA A 23 -0.97 12.91 14.09
CA ALA A 23 -0.88 11.58 14.65
C ALA A 23 0.46 11.30 15.35
N SER A 24 1.57 11.90 14.88
CA SER A 24 2.90 11.70 15.47
C SER A 24 3.05 12.37 16.84
N ARG A 25 2.44 13.54 17.06
CA ARG A 25 2.51 14.33 18.32
C ARG A 25 1.98 13.65 19.58
N ARG A 26 1.32 12.49 19.48
CA ARG A 26 0.81 11.74 20.64
C ARG A 26 1.69 10.53 21.02
N SER A 27 2.95 10.51 20.60
CA SER A 27 3.85 9.34 20.69
C SER A 27 5.11 9.62 21.52
N ASP A 28 4.98 10.21 22.71
CA ASP A 28 6.11 10.71 23.52
C ASP A 28 6.89 9.63 24.33
N GLN A 29 6.80 8.33 24.00
CA GLN A 29 7.57 7.29 24.72
C GLN A 29 8.18 6.28 23.74
N GLY A 30 9.41 5.81 23.96
CA GLY A 30 10.17 4.97 23.00
C GLY A 30 9.46 3.69 22.51
N ASN A 31 8.59 3.09 23.33
CA ASN A 31 7.74 1.95 22.91
C ASN A 31 6.56 2.37 22.01
N ALA A 32 6.18 3.65 21.98
CA ALA A 32 5.10 4.19 21.16
C ALA A 32 5.45 4.23 19.67
N PHE A 33 6.74 4.27 19.31
CA PHE A 33 7.15 4.29 17.89
C PHE A 33 6.74 3.01 17.16
N PHE A 34 6.96 1.84 17.78
CA PHE A 34 6.67 0.52 17.20
C PHE A 34 5.36 -0.13 17.68
N LEU A 35 4.81 0.29 18.83
CA LEU A 35 3.56 -0.30 19.35
C LEU A 35 2.39 0.67 19.31
N ALA A 36 2.61 1.95 18.93
CA ALA A 36 1.61 3.01 19.02
C ALA A 36 0.91 3.11 20.39
N GLY A 37 1.58 2.63 21.45
CA GLY A 37 1.01 2.50 22.79
C GLY A 37 -0.21 1.56 22.87
N ARG A 38 -0.38 0.61 21.93
CA ARG A 38 -1.53 -0.31 21.82
C ARG A 38 -2.91 0.38 21.76
N SER A 39 -2.93 1.65 21.39
CA SER A 39 -4.15 2.50 21.39
C SER A 39 -4.82 2.62 20.03
N ILE A 40 -4.34 1.88 19.02
CA ILE A 40 -4.93 1.89 17.69
C ILE A 40 -6.23 1.07 17.71
N PRO A 41 -7.36 1.66 17.29
CA PRO A 41 -8.61 0.92 17.20
C PRO A 41 -8.49 -0.25 16.21
N PRO A 42 -9.10 -1.41 16.49
CA PRO A 42 -9.02 -2.58 15.60
C PRO A 42 -9.43 -2.28 14.16
N TRP A 43 -10.47 -1.48 13.95
CA TRP A 43 -10.91 -1.09 12.61
C TRP A 43 -9.83 -0.29 11.85
N ALA A 44 -9.13 0.63 12.53
CA ALA A 44 -8.08 1.44 11.90
C ALA A 44 -6.87 0.57 11.54
N ALA A 45 -6.51 -0.38 12.41
CA ALA A 45 -5.49 -1.37 12.11
C ALA A 45 -5.87 -2.24 10.89
N SER A 46 -7.13 -2.68 10.79
CA SER A 46 -7.61 -3.45 9.64
C SER A 46 -7.52 -2.66 8.33
N PHE A 47 -7.96 -1.40 8.32
CA PHE A 47 -7.84 -0.54 7.14
C PHE A 47 -6.38 -0.30 6.76
N SER A 48 -5.47 -0.12 7.73
CA SER A 48 -4.05 0.02 7.44
C SER A 48 -3.42 -1.25 6.86
N VAL A 49 -3.82 -2.43 7.34
CA VAL A 49 -3.40 -3.70 6.73
C VAL A 49 -3.86 -3.78 5.27
N VAL A 50 -5.10 -3.42 4.97
CA VAL A 50 -5.62 -3.39 3.59
C VAL A 50 -4.84 -2.39 2.74
N ALA A 51 -4.65 -1.16 3.22
CA ALA A 51 -3.87 -0.12 2.55
C ALA A 51 -2.45 -0.59 2.22
N THR A 52 -1.78 -1.26 3.17
CA THR A 52 -0.42 -1.78 3.01
C THR A 52 -0.32 -2.88 1.95
N VAL A 53 -1.38 -3.65 1.72
CA VAL A 53 -1.45 -4.69 0.70
C VAL A 53 -1.74 -4.12 -0.69
N LEU A 54 -2.45 -2.98 -0.74
CA LEU A 54 -2.68 -2.23 -1.97
C LEU A 54 -1.41 -1.46 -2.37
N SER A 55 -1.19 -1.35 -3.68
CA SER A 55 0.00 -0.68 -4.20
C SER A 55 -0.25 -0.17 -5.61
N ALA A 56 0.66 0.66 -6.12
CA ALA A 56 0.68 1.07 -7.53
C ALA A 56 0.62 -0.14 -8.48
N ALA A 57 1.28 -1.25 -8.11
CA ALA A 57 1.22 -2.51 -8.86
C ALA A 57 -0.19 -3.08 -8.97
N THR A 58 -1.00 -2.92 -7.92
CA THR A 58 -2.38 -3.38 -7.92
C THR A 58 -3.25 -2.45 -8.77
N PHE A 59 -3.13 -1.13 -8.59
CA PHE A 59 -3.95 -0.16 -9.31
C PHE A 59 -3.67 -0.08 -10.82
N VAL A 60 -2.41 -0.26 -11.23
CA VAL A 60 -2.02 -0.21 -12.65
C VAL A 60 -1.97 -1.62 -13.25
N GLY A 61 -1.35 -2.58 -12.55
CA GLY A 61 -1.08 -3.90 -13.07
C GLY A 61 -2.33 -4.78 -13.19
N MET A 62 -3.26 -4.70 -12.24
CA MET A 62 -4.46 -5.55 -12.25
C MET A 62 -5.40 -5.21 -13.42
N PRO A 63 -5.76 -3.93 -13.69
CA PRO A 63 -6.52 -3.60 -14.89
C PRO A 63 -5.77 -3.92 -16.18
N GLN A 64 -4.44 -3.70 -16.22
CA GLN A 64 -3.62 -4.03 -17.38
C GLN A 64 -3.64 -5.54 -17.71
N GLN A 65 -3.56 -6.39 -16.70
CA GLN A 65 -3.59 -7.85 -16.90
C GLN A 65 -4.99 -8.32 -17.30
N ALA A 66 -6.03 -7.77 -16.68
CA ALA A 66 -7.41 -8.03 -17.07
C ALA A 66 -7.71 -7.59 -18.51
N TYR A 67 -7.18 -6.44 -18.93
CA TYR A 67 -7.29 -5.95 -20.32
C TYR A 67 -6.63 -6.90 -21.34
N ARG A 68 -5.63 -7.69 -20.92
CA ARG A 68 -5.01 -8.74 -21.74
C ARG A 68 -5.74 -10.08 -21.69
N GLY A 69 -6.92 -10.13 -21.05
CA GLY A 69 -7.73 -11.33 -20.93
C GLY A 69 -7.32 -12.28 -19.79
N ASP A 70 -6.45 -11.84 -18.86
CA ASP A 70 -5.97 -12.68 -17.76
C ASP A 70 -6.46 -12.18 -16.40
N LEU A 71 -7.31 -12.98 -15.74
CA LEU A 71 -7.85 -12.70 -14.41
C LEU A 71 -7.12 -13.46 -13.28
N THR A 72 -6.02 -14.15 -13.58
CA THR A 72 -5.25 -14.95 -12.59
C THR A 72 -4.78 -14.10 -11.43
N TYR A 73 -4.37 -12.85 -11.68
CA TYR A 73 -4.00 -11.90 -10.64
C TYR A 73 -5.14 -11.63 -9.65
N MET A 74 -6.37 -11.55 -10.14
CA MET A 74 -7.55 -11.36 -9.31
C MET A 74 -7.82 -12.58 -8.44
N VAL A 75 -7.74 -13.78 -9.00
CA VAL A 75 -7.89 -15.03 -8.25
C VAL A 75 -6.85 -15.11 -7.13
N PHE A 76 -5.59 -14.79 -7.40
CA PHE A 76 -4.52 -14.80 -6.40
C PHE A 76 -4.79 -13.81 -5.25
N LYS A 77 -5.31 -12.61 -5.55
CA LYS A 77 -5.66 -11.61 -4.52
C LYS A 77 -6.80 -12.09 -3.63
N PHE A 78 -7.85 -12.68 -4.20
CA PHE A 78 -8.96 -13.23 -3.42
C PHE A 78 -8.55 -14.47 -2.61
N ALA A 79 -7.68 -15.33 -3.14
CA ALA A 79 -7.12 -16.47 -2.42
C ALA A 79 -6.30 -16.05 -1.18
N GLY A 80 -5.79 -14.81 -1.15
CA GLY A 80 -5.12 -14.24 0.02
C GLY A 80 -6.05 -13.95 1.20
N LEU A 81 -7.36 -13.76 0.99
CA LEU A 81 -8.30 -13.44 2.07
C LEU A 81 -8.46 -14.60 3.07
N PRO A 82 -8.70 -15.86 2.67
CA PRO A 82 -8.67 -16.99 3.59
C PRO A 82 -7.34 -17.13 4.32
N ALA A 83 -6.21 -16.90 3.65
CA ALA A 83 -4.90 -16.98 4.27
C ALA A 83 -4.73 -15.97 5.42
N LEU A 84 -5.26 -14.74 5.26
CA LEU A 84 -5.28 -13.74 6.34
C LEU A 84 -6.11 -14.20 7.54
N ILE A 85 -7.25 -14.85 7.31
CA ILE A 85 -8.09 -15.41 8.38
C ILE A 85 -7.33 -16.49 9.15
N VAL A 86 -6.69 -17.42 8.44
CA VAL A 86 -5.85 -18.47 9.04
C VAL A 86 -4.72 -17.85 9.87
N VAL A 87 -4.00 -16.86 9.33
CA VAL A 87 -2.94 -16.16 10.07
C VAL A 87 -3.49 -15.48 11.32
N GLY A 88 -4.64 -14.80 11.20
CA GLY A 88 -5.31 -14.13 12.32
C GLY A 88 -5.73 -15.08 13.44
N ILE A 89 -6.23 -16.28 13.10
CA ILE A 89 -6.71 -17.26 14.10
C ILE A 89 -5.54 -17.99 14.77
N PHE A 90 -4.55 -18.45 14.01
CA PHE A 90 -3.53 -19.36 14.53
C PHE A 90 -2.25 -18.66 15.00
N PHE A 91 -1.83 -17.59 14.33
CA PHE A 91 -0.52 -16.97 14.60
C PHE A 91 -0.64 -15.74 15.50
N LEU A 92 -1.73 -14.98 15.35
CA LEU A 92 -1.94 -13.77 16.15
C LEU A 92 -1.99 -14.04 17.66
N PRO A 93 -2.66 -15.08 18.18
CA PRO A 93 -2.67 -15.35 19.63
C PRO A 93 -1.28 -15.60 20.20
N THR A 94 -0.43 -16.30 19.46
CA THR A 94 0.97 -16.56 19.85
C THR A 94 1.76 -15.27 19.94
N PHE A 95 1.54 -14.35 18.99
CA PHE A 95 2.20 -13.04 18.99
C PHE A 95 1.76 -12.16 20.17
N TYR A 96 0.46 -12.11 20.48
CA TYR A 96 -0.06 -11.30 21.58
C TYR A 96 0.38 -11.80 22.97
N ARG A 97 0.69 -13.09 23.12
CA ARG A 97 1.24 -13.66 24.36
C ARG A 97 2.74 -13.42 24.52
N SER A 98 3.46 -13.13 23.44
CA SER A 98 4.90 -12.88 23.51
C SER A 98 5.21 -11.47 24.01
N THR A 99 6.33 -11.32 24.72
CA THR A 99 6.90 -10.03 25.12
C THR A 99 7.78 -9.42 24.04
N ARG A 100 8.03 -10.14 22.93
CA ARG A 100 8.86 -9.68 21.82
C ARG A 100 8.10 -8.68 20.95
N ALA A 101 8.78 -7.63 20.52
CA ALA A 101 8.22 -6.61 19.64
C ALA A 101 8.11 -7.05 18.16
N SER A 102 8.68 -8.19 17.77
CA SER A 102 8.71 -8.65 16.37
C SER A 102 8.47 -10.16 16.26
N ILE A 103 7.89 -10.57 15.12
CA ILE A 103 7.63 -11.99 14.82
C ILE A 103 8.93 -12.80 14.76
N TYR A 104 10.02 -12.19 14.29
CA TYR A 104 11.34 -12.81 14.26
C TYR A 104 11.90 -13.01 15.67
N GLY A 105 11.57 -12.13 16.61
CA GLY A 105 11.85 -12.32 18.02
C GLY A 105 11.13 -13.54 18.60
N VAL A 106 9.87 -13.76 18.23
CA VAL A 106 9.09 -14.95 18.62
C VAL A 106 9.73 -16.23 18.05
N ILE A 107 10.14 -16.19 16.77
CA ILE A 107 10.86 -17.31 16.14
C ILE A 107 12.18 -17.57 16.87
N GLY A 108 12.92 -16.52 17.21
CA GLY A 108 14.19 -16.62 17.92
C GLY A 108 14.07 -17.16 19.35
N GLU A 109 12.97 -16.84 20.03
CA GLU A 109 12.65 -17.38 21.36
C GLU A 109 12.33 -18.88 21.30
N ARG A 110 11.61 -19.32 20.26
CA ARG A 110 11.20 -20.73 20.11
C ARG A 110 12.29 -21.63 19.50
N TYR A 111 13.09 -21.11 18.58
CA TYR A 111 14.02 -21.90 17.74
C TYR A 111 15.48 -21.43 17.81
N GLY A 112 15.79 -20.46 18.69
CA GLY A 112 17.13 -19.92 18.88
C GLY A 112 17.40 -18.65 18.07
N SER A 113 18.33 -17.82 18.57
CA SER A 113 18.65 -16.51 18.01
C SER A 113 19.05 -16.55 16.54
N GLY A 114 19.77 -17.60 16.11
CA GLY A 114 20.15 -17.81 14.72
C GLY A 114 18.95 -17.94 13.78
N ALA A 115 17.92 -18.70 14.17
CA ALA A 115 16.70 -18.87 13.38
C ALA A 115 15.90 -17.55 13.28
N GLY A 116 15.82 -16.80 14.39
CA GLY A 116 15.21 -15.48 14.41
C GLY A 116 15.93 -14.48 13.50
N ALA A 117 17.27 -14.46 13.56
CA ALA A 117 18.09 -13.59 12.72
C ALA A 117 17.94 -13.93 11.22
N ALA A 118 18.03 -15.22 10.87
CA ALA A 118 17.86 -15.68 9.50
C ALA A 118 16.48 -15.27 8.93
N ALA A 119 15.40 -15.52 9.68
CA ALA A 119 14.05 -15.13 9.27
C ALA A 119 13.91 -13.60 9.08
N GLY A 120 14.49 -12.81 10.00
CA GLY A 120 14.49 -11.35 9.91
C GLY A 120 15.25 -10.84 8.68
N VAL A 121 16.44 -11.37 8.40
CA VAL A 121 17.24 -11.00 7.22
C VAL A 121 16.54 -11.37 5.93
N SER A 122 16.02 -12.59 5.81
CA SER A 122 15.26 -13.03 4.63
C SER A 122 14.04 -12.14 4.39
N PHE A 123 13.32 -11.76 5.45
CA PHE A 123 12.22 -10.81 5.32
C PHE A 123 12.67 -9.43 4.85
N LEU A 124 13.75 -8.88 5.42
CA LEU A 124 14.25 -7.55 5.05
C LEU A 124 14.67 -7.49 3.58
N ILE A 125 15.35 -8.52 3.09
CA ILE A 125 15.72 -8.62 1.67
C ILE A 125 14.46 -8.66 0.78
N GLY A 126 13.51 -9.55 1.09
CA GLY A 126 12.26 -9.63 0.33
C GLY A 126 11.45 -8.33 0.38
N ARG A 127 11.40 -7.68 1.55
CA ARG A 127 10.73 -6.40 1.75
C ARG A 127 11.41 -5.29 0.96
N LEU A 128 12.74 -5.24 0.92
CA LEU A 128 13.50 -4.26 0.16
C LEU A 128 13.22 -4.39 -1.34
N LEU A 129 13.35 -5.60 -1.89
CA LEU A 129 13.08 -5.87 -3.31
C LEU A 129 11.64 -5.53 -3.69
N ALA A 130 10.67 -5.99 -2.89
CA ALA A 130 9.26 -5.72 -3.16
C ALA A 130 8.93 -4.22 -3.05
N SER A 131 9.56 -3.49 -2.11
CA SER A 131 9.33 -2.04 -1.96
C SER A 131 9.98 -1.25 -3.10
N GLY A 132 11.19 -1.66 -3.54
CA GLY A 132 11.86 -1.09 -4.71
C GLY A 132 11.03 -1.26 -5.99
N ALA A 133 10.47 -2.45 -6.24
CA ALA A 133 9.59 -2.68 -7.37
C ALA A 133 8.32 -1.81 -7.34
N ARG A 134 7.69 -1.66 -6.15
CA ARG A 134 6.53 -0.78 -5.97
C ARG A 134 6.88 0.68 -6.19
N LEU A 135 8.02 1.13 -5.65
CA LEU A 135 8.52 2.50 -5.84
C LEU A 135 8.78 2.79 -7.31
N PHE A 136 9.42 1.87 -8.02
CA PHE A 136 9.67 1.98 -9.45
C PHE A 136 8.37 2.12 -10.25
N MET A 137 7.39 1.23 -10.03
CA MET A 137 6.09 1.30 -10.71
C MET A 137 5.35 2.61 -10.42
N ALA A 138 5.35 3.07 -9.17
CA ALA A 138 4.74 4.35 -8.81
C ALA A 138 5.47 5.52 -9.48
N ALA A 139 6.81 5.49 -9.52
CA ALA A 139 7.63 6.54 -10.09
C ALA A 139 7.43 6.66 -11.61
N ILE A 140 7.15 5.58 -12.34
CA ILE A 140 6.80 5.68 -13.77
C ILE A 140 5.58 6.57 -13.97
N ALA A 141 4.49 6.29 -13.23
CA ALA A 141 3.26 7.07 -13.34
C ALA A 141 3.48 8.54 -12.95
N VAL A 142 4.22 8.78 -11.86
CA VAL A 142 4.54 10.13 -11.41
C VAL A 142 5.44 10.85 -12.42
N SER A 143 6.42 10.16 -13.02
CA SER A 143 7.35 10.75 -14.00
C SER A 143 6.61 11.24 -15.23
N TRP A 144 5.63 10.48 -15.72
CA TRP A 144 4.73 10.91 -16.79
C TRP A 144 3.92 12.15 -16.42
N VAL A 145 3.43 12.25 -15.18
CA VAL A 145 2.67 13.42 -14.72
C VAL A 145 3.56 14.66 -14.60
N LEU A 146 4.77 14.51 -14.06
CA LEU A 146 5.69 15.62 -13.79
C LEU A 146 6.43 16.11 -15.03
N PHE A 147 6.92 15.19 -15.85
CA PHE A 147 7.88 15.45 -16.93
C PHE A 147 7.34 15.07 -18.32
N GLY A 148 6.18 14.42 -18.40
CA GLY A 148 5.62 13.96 -19.68
C GLY A 148 6.41 12.81 -20.31
N SER A 149 7.32 12.17 -19.56
CA SER A 149 8.11 11.04 -20.02
C SER A 149 8.56 10.19 -18.83
N ALA A 150 8.96 8.95 -19.09
CA ALA A 150 9.58 8.05 -18.11
C ALA A 150 10.98 7.61 -18.57
N GLU A 151 11.69 8.52 -19.26
CA GLU A 151 13.07 8.29 -19.66
C GLU A 151 14.01 8.18 -18.45
N PRO A 152 15.20 7.55 -18.58
CA PRO A 152 16.07 7.25 -17.44
C PRO A 152 16.38 8.46 -16.54
N GLY A 153 16.58 9.65 -17.12
CA GLY A 153 16.86 10.87 -16.36
C GLY A 153 15.67 11.34 -15.50
N PRO A 154 14.52 11.71 -16.12
CA PRO A 154 13.31 12.08 -15.39
C PRO A 154 12.82 11.02 -14.41
N LEU A 155 12.95 9.74 -14.77
CA LEU A 155 12.54 8.63 -13.92
C LEU A 155 13.44 8.50 -12.69
N ALA A 156 14.77 8.59 -12.84
CA ALA A 156 15.71 8.53 -11.72
C ALA A 156 15.49 9.70 -10.73
N LEU A 157 15.24 10.91 -11.24
CA LEU A 157 14.88 12.06 -10.42
C LEU A 157 13.57 11.81 -9.66
N THR A 158 12.55 11.30 -10.33
CA THR A 158 11.25 10.97 -9.71
C THR A 158 11.39 9.93 -8.61
N ILE A 159 12.12 8.83 -8.88
CA ILE A 159 12.39 7.78 -7.89
C ILE A 159 13.06 8.38 -6.66
N THR A 160 14.08 9.23 -6.86
CA THR A 160 14.83 9.86 -5.77
C THR A 160 13.93 10.79 -4.94
N MET A 161 13.13 11.63 -5.58
CA MET A 161 12.19 12.53 -4.90
C MET A 161 11.15 11.77 -4.07
N VAL A 162 10.53 10.74 -4.66
CA VAL A 162 9.52 9.92 -3.96
C VAL A 162 10.17 9.14 -2.83
N ALA A 163 11.35 8.54 -3.03
CA ALA A 163 12.08 7.81 -2.00
C ALA A 163 12.42 8.69 -0.80
N ILE A 164 12.97 9.88 -1.03
CA ILE A 164 13.33 10.83 0.02
C ILE A 164 12.07 11.31 0.74
N GLY A 165 11.07 11.79 -0.01
CA GLY A 165 9.83 12.29 0.58
C GLY A 165 9.13 11.23 1.43
N THR A 166 9.04 10.00 0.92
CA THR A 166 8.41 8.89 1.64
C THR A 166 9.19 8.45 2.87
N SER A 167 10.52 8.43 2.79
CA SER A 167 11.38 8.06 3.92
C SER A 167 11.31 9.11 5.04
N LEU A 168 11.35 10.40 4.70
CA LEU A 168 11.32 11.48 5.69
C LEU A 168 10.03 11.46 6.51
N TYR A 169 8.86 11.33 5.87
CA TYR A 169 7.60 11.31 6.63
C TYR A 169 7.44 10.02 7.43
N ALA A 170 7.92 8.88 6.90
CA ALA A 170 7.83 7.60 7.60
C ALA A 170 8.70 7.59 8.87
N ILE A 171 9.91 8.14 8.79
CA ILE A 171 10.83 8.28 9.92
C ILE A 171 10.27 9.26 10.96
N ALA A 172 9.72 10.40 10.51
CA ALA A 172 9.19 11.42 11.41
C ALA A 172 7.85 11.03 12.08
N GLY A 173 7.05 10.17 11.45
CA GLY A 173 5.68 9.88 11.87
C GLY A 173 5.50 8.72 12.86
N GLY A 174 6.30 7.66 12.75
CA GLY A 174 6.11 6.41 13.50
C GLY A 174 4.83 5.63 13.12
N ILE A 175 4.61 4.46 13.74
CA ILE A 175 3.52 3.54 13.32
C ILE A 175 2.13 4.16 13.48
N ARG A 176 1.91 5.00 14.49
CA ARG A 176 0.61 5.67 14.65
C ARG A 176 0.29 6.57 13.46
N ALA A 177 1.25 7.39 13.02
CA ALA A 177 1.06 8.24 11.86
C ALA A 177 0.79 7.40 10.61
N ILE A 178 1.57 6.34 10.40
CA ILE A 178 1.41 5.42 9.26
C ILE A 178 -0.01 4.85 9.22
N VAL A 179 -0.54 4.35 10.34
CA VAL A 179 -1.88 3.75 10.35
C VAL A 179 -2.96 4.77 10.00
N TRP A 180 -2.88 6.00 10.51
CA TRP A 180 -3.89 7.02 10.18
C TRP A 180 -3.77 7.55 8.75
N THR A 181 -2.55 7.70 8.24
CA THR A 181 -2.35 8.03 6.83
C THR A 181 -2.85 6.90 5.93
N ASP A 182 -2.62 5.65 6.30
CA ASP A 182 -3.08 4.48 5.55
C ASP A 182 -4.61 4.40 5.49
N VAL A 183 -5.31 4.65 6.62
CA VAL A 183 -6.79 4.69 6.65
C VAL A 183 -7.32 5.71 5.65
N MET A 184 -6.77 6.92 5.68
CA MET A 184 -7.17 7.98 4.74
C MET A 184 -6.85 7.59 3.30
N GLN A 185 -5.66 7.04 3.04
CA GLN A 185 -5.25 6.58 1.71
C GLN A 185 -6.14 5.44 1.18
N ALA A 186 -6.53 4.48 2.03
CA ALA A 186 -7.46 3.42 1.66
C ALA A 186 -8.83 3.97 1.25
N VAL A 187 -9.35 4.94 2.00
CA VAL A 187 -10.63 5.60 1.67
C VAL A 187 -10.52 6.35 0.35
N VAL A 188 -9.47 7.16 0.16
CA VAL A 188 -9.26 7.89 -1.10
C VAL A 188 -9.11 6.94 -2.27
N ALA A 189 -8.34 5.86 -2.11
CA ALA A 189 -8.14 4.87 -3.15
C ALA A 189 -9.44 4.14 -3.52
N ALA A 190 -10.29 3.83 -2.54
CA ALA A 190 -11.61 3.24 -2.79
C ALA A 190 -12.53 4.22 -3.54
N VAL A 191 -12.58 5.49 -3.12
CA VAL A 191 -13.40 6.52 -3.77
C VAL A 191 -12.93 6.75 -5.21
N VAL A 192 -11.63 6.92 -5.43
CA VAL A 192 -11.04 7.11 -6.78
C VAL A 192 -11.33 5.89 -7.65
N GLY A 193 -11.22 4.67 -7.12
CA GLY A 193 -11.57 3.45 -7.85
C GLY A 193 -13.03 3.43 -8.31
N VAL A 194 -13.97 3.74 -7.41
CA VAL A 194 -15.41 3.81 -7.76
C VAL A 194 -15.68 4.90 -8.79
N VAL A 195 -15.11 6.11 -8.61
CA VAL A 195 -15.28 7.21 -9.56
C VAL A 195 -14.72 6.83 -10.93
N ALA A 196 -13.53 6.22 -10.98
CA ALA A 196 -12.93 5.76 -12.24
C ALA A 196 -13.84 4.74 -12.96
N LEU A 197 -14.40 3.77 -12.23
CA LEU A 197 -15.35 2.79 -12.79
C LEU A 197 -16.61 3.46 -13.34
N VAL A 198 -17.20 4.41 -12.60
CA VAL A 198 -18.40 5.13 -13.05
C VAL A 198 -18.10 5.98 -14.29
N VAL A 199 -16.94 6.64 -14.36
CA VAL A 199 -16.52 7.42 -15.52
C VAL A 199 -16.31 6.52 -16.72
N LEU A 200 -15.57 5.40 -16.56
CA LEU A 200 -15.35 4.42 -17.62
C LEU A 200 -16.68 3.86 -18.13
N TRP A 201 -17.60 3.52 -17.22
CA TRP A 201 -18.94 3.05 -17.58
C TRP A 201 -19.70 4.05 -18.44
N LYS A 202 -19.63 5.35 -18.10
CA LYS A 202 -20.29 6.40 -18.88
C LYS A 202 -19.63 6.67 -20.25
N LEU A 203 -18.34 6.35 -20.39
CA LEU A 203 -17.60 6.49 -21.64
C LEU A 203 -17.85 5.31 -22.60
N ILE A 204 -18.21 4.14 -22.05
CA ILE A 204 -18.66 2.99 -22.84
C ILE A 204 -20.10 3.28 -23.27
N ASP A 205 -20.26 3.94 -24.41
CA ASP A 205 -21.56 4.24 -25.02
C ASP A 205 -22.16 2.99 -25.71
N ARG A 206 -22.29 1.90 -24.94
CA ARG A 206 -22.74 0.58 -25.40
C ARG A 206 -23.66 -0.04 -24.35
N PRO A 207 -24.73 -0.75 -24.76
CA PRO A 207 -25.57 -1.45 -23.81
C PRO A 207 -24.83 -2.66 -23.20
N MET A 208 -25.18 -3.03 -21.97
CA MET A 208 -24.44 -4.02 -21.15
C MET A 208 -24.33 -5.40 -21.82
N ASP A 209 -25.37 -5.80 -22.55
CA ASP A 209 -25.42 -7.04 -23.33
C ASP A 209 -24.35 -7.07 -24.43
N GLU A 210 -24.16 -5.96 -25.16
CA GLU A 210 -23.06 -5.85 -26.12
C GLU A 210 -21.69 -5.91 -25.45
N VAL A 211 -21.53 -5.22 -24.30
CA VAL A 211 -20.26 -5.24 -23.54
C VAL A 211 -19.93 -6.65 -23.07
N VAL A 212 -20.90 -7.37 -22.51
CA VAL A 212 -20.72 -8.76 -22.04
C VAL A 212 -20.44 -9.69 -23.22
N ALA A 213 -21.12 -9.52 -24.35
CA ALA A 213 -20.87 -10.31 -25.56
C ALA A 213 -19.45 -10.08 -26.10
N MET A 214 -18.97 -8.83 -26.13
CA MET A 214 -17.60 -8.50 -26.55
C MET A 214 -16.54 -9.11 -25.60
N LEU A 215 -16.80 -9.06 -24.29
CA LEU A 215 -15.91 -9.66 -23.30
C LEU A 215 -15.86 -11.19 -23.38
N GLN A 216 -16.98 -11.84 -23.73
CA GLN A 216 -17.04 -13.29 -23.93
C GLN A 216 -16.42 -13.75 -25.26
N ALA A 217 -16.46 -12.90 -26.29
CA ALA A 217 -15.86 -13.17 -27.59
C ALA A 217 -14.33 -13.04 -27.62
N GLY A 218 -13.70 -12.56 -26.54
CA GLY A 218 -12.24 -12.50 -26.40
C GLY A 218 -11.59 -11.16 -26.75
N GLY A 219 -12.38 -10.09 -26.98
CA GLY A 219 -11.88 -8.76 -27.35
C GLY A 219 -11.68 -8.59 -28.85
#